data_AF-A0A8H6YR15-F1
#
_entry.id   AF-A0A8H6YR15-F1
#
_cell.length_a   1.000
_cell.length_b   1.000
_cell.length_c   1.000
_cell.angle_alpha   90.00
_cell.angle_beta   90.00
_cell.angle_gamma   90.00
#
_symmetry.space_group_name_H-M   'P 1'
#
loop_
_entity.id
_entity.type
_entity.pdbx_description
1 polymer ?
#
loop_
_entity_poly.entity_id
_entity_poly.type
_entity_poly.pdbx_seq_one_letter_code
_entity_poly.pdbx_strand_id
1 'polypeptide(L)'
;MYLSPDVPVVVKKYAHQLRFFTLCIQSPEELEKTIAPFPSLKNLRVINGGEDLDLYLWDALDALRAAPALVDCELNCIHEDDSTNPPPLTHFSLRHLRLGRRPQLPEAELQREFVTSEQILKLLTLPALDTLFISDLDISDTEFTSFITRSTPPLQSLHLSMHREFLEEGGSEFPWLRLVPGLRDLTLDFGHFFRDVLHFLETMGTDSDFVPNLRNVTIRSWAFNEDDFETIIEMLSQRTQLQSFRVFHPHDDPDFTPDDDALATLRQLVENGMQIQVGLWS
;
A
#
# COMPACT_ATOMS: atom_id res chain seq x y z
N MET A 1 -12.04 -20.81 -2.11
CA MET A 1 -11.20 -21.51 -3.12
C MET A 1 -10.16 -22.28 -2.32
N TYR A 2 -10.36 -23.59 -2.13
CA TYR A 2 -9.49 -24.40 -1.27
C TYR A 2 -8.23 -24.81 -2.05
N LEU A 3 -7.05 -24.45 -1.56
CA LEU A 3 -5.79 -24.89 -2.14
C LEU A 3 -5.46 -26.30 -1.63
N SER A 4 -5.18 -27.20 -2.57
CA SER A 4 -4.82 -28.60 -2.35
C SER A 4 -3.44 -28.72 -1.67
N PRO A 5 -3.20 -29.70 -0.79
CA PRO A 5 -1.94 -29.87 -0.05
C PRO A 5 -0.70 -30.28 -0.88
N ASP A 6 -0.81 -30.29 -2.22
CA ASP A 6 0.25 -30.72 -3.15
C ASP A 6 0.80 -29.55 -4.00
N VAL A 7 1.12 -28.41 -3.40
CA VAL A 7 1.70 -27.26 -4.13
C VAL A 7 3.23 -27.27 -4.10
N PRO A 8 3.85 -28.20 -4.83
CA PRO A 8 5.02 -27.88 -5.65
C PRO A 8 4.70 -27.85 -7.16
N VAL A 9 3.52 -28.34 -7.57
CA VAL A 9 3.25 -28.74 -8.97
C VAL A 9 2.48 -27.70 -9.80
N VAL A 10 1.88 -26.68 -9.18
CA VAL A 10 1.05 -25.69 -9.93
C VAL A 10 1.89 -24.75 -10.81
N VAL A 11 3.18 -24.55 -10.49
CA VAL A 11 4.11 -23.68 -11.24
C VAL A 11 4.45 -24.25 -12.62
N LYS A 12 4.46 -25.58 -12.80
CA LYS A 12 4.90 -26.20 -14.07
C LYS A 12 3.85 -26.22 -15.17
N LYS A 13 2.55 -26.21 -14.84
CA LYS A 13 1.48 -26.50 -15.82
C LYS A 13 0.84 -25.26 -16.45
N TYR A 14 1.02 -24.07 -15.86
CA TYR A 14 0.33 -22.84 -16.31
C TYR A 14 1.23 -21.59 -16.40
N ALA A 15 2.56 -21.73 -16.33
CA ALA A 15 3.52 -20.63 -16.39
C ALA A 15 3.34 -19.68 -17.60
N HIS A 16 2.80 -20.18 -18.71
CA HIS A 16 2.53 -19.42 -19.94
C HIS A 16 1.15 -18.73 -19.95
N GLN A 17 0.29 -19.01 -18.95
CA GLN A 17 -1.05 -18.43 -18.80
C GLN A 17 -1.20 -17.57 -17.55
N LEU A 18 -0.28 -17.69 -16.58
CA LEU A 18 -0.29 -16.92 -15.34
C LEU A 18 0.42 -15.57 -15.54
N ARG A 19 -0.28 -14.47 -15.24
CA ARG A 19 0.28 -13.11 -15.24
C ARG A 19 1.30 -12.89 -14.10
N PHE A 20 1.30 -13.76 -13.09
CA PHE A 20 2.21 -13.73 -11.93
C PHE A 20 2.75 -15.13 -11.66
N PHE A 21 4.04 -15.25 -11.33
CA PHE A 21 4.57 -16.48 -10.75
C PHE A 21 4.39 -16.40 -9.24
N THR A 22 3.39 -17.11 -8.72
CA THR A 22 3.24 -17.27 -7.27
C THR A 22 4.21 -18.34 -6.79
N LEU A 23 5.21 -17.92 -6.03
CA LEU A 23 6.16 -18.79 -5.36
C LEU A 23 5.74 -18.91 -3.90
N CYS A 24 5.23 -20.09 -3.54
CA CYS A 24 5.21 -20.54 -2.15
C CYS A 24 6.58 -21.16 -1.90
N ILE A 25 7.47 -20.43 -1.24
CA ILE A 25 8.86 -20.83 -1.06
C ILE A 25 8.92 -21.77 0.16
N GLN A 26 9.41 -23.00 -0.03
CA GLN A 26 9.57 -23.98 1.05
C GLN A 26 11.01 -23.97 1.61
N SER A 27 11.99 -23.45 0.87
CA SER A 27 13.36 -23.19 1.32
C SER A 27 14.15 -22.32 0.31
N PRO A 28 15.24 -21.64 0.73
CA PRO A 28 16.13 -20.88 -0.17
C PRO A 28 16.73 -21.69 -1.33
N GLU A 29 17.05 -22.96 -1.09
CA GLU A 29 17.65 -23.83 -2.10
C GLU A 29 16.64 -24.19 -3.20
N GLU A 30 15.37 -24.34 -2.86
CA GLU A 30 14.30 -24.57 -3.84
C GLU A 30 13.95 -23.31 -4.62
N LEU A 31 14.04 -22.16 -3.97
CA LEU A 31 13.86 -20.86 -4.59
C LEU A 31 14.88 -20.59 -5.70
N GLU A 32 16.17 -20.77 -5.40
CA GLU A 32 17.23 -20.59 -6.38
C GLU A 32 17.07 -21.58 -7.53
N LYS A 33 16.78 -22.86 -7.23
CA LYS A 33 16.51 -23.88 -8.27
C LYS A 33 15.26 -23.55 -9.12
N THR A 34 14.27 -22.90 -8.54
CA THR A 34 13.01 -22.57 -9.23
C THR A 34 13.11 -21.29 -10.05
N ILE A 35 13.86 -20.28 -9.58
CA ILE A 35 14.03 -18.99 -10.27
C ILE A 35 15.18 -19.03 -11.27
N ALA A 36 16.28 -19.74 -10.99
CA ALA A 36 17.47 -19.78 -11.86
C ALA A 36 17.18 -20.12 -13.33
N PRO A 37 16.21 -20.99 -13.69
CA PRO A 37 15.83 -21.24 -15.08
C PRO A 37 15.14 -20.06 -15.78
N PHE A 38 14.70 -19.04 -15.04
CA PHE A 38 13.89 -17.91 -15.53
C PHE A 38 14.56 -16.55 -15.21
N PRO A 39 15.76 -16.26 -15.75
CA PRO A 39 16.43 -14.98 -15.52
C PRO A 39 15.66 -13.76 -16.07
N SER A 40 14.66 -14.00 -16.93
CA SER A 40 13.76 -12.99 -17.47
C SER A 40 12.43 -12.87 -16.72
N LEU A 41 12.32 -13.43 -15.51
CA LEU A 41 11.11 -13.36 -14.70
C LEU A 41 10.79 -11.91 -14.34
N LYS A 42 9.60 -11.46 -14.72
CA LYS A 42 9.15 -10.07 -14.50
C LYS A 42 8.19 -9.92 -13.33
N ASN A 43 7.42 -10.96 -13.01
CA ASN A 43 6.35 -10.88 -12.02
C ASN A 43 6.46 -12.04 -11.03
N LEU A 44 6.62 -11.73 -9.75
CA LEU A 44 6.82 -12.68 -8.66
C LEU A 44 5.84 -12.31 -7.54
N ARG A 45 5.08 -13.29 -7.08
CA ARG A 45 4.22 -13.14 -5.92
C ARG A 45 4.73 -14.10 -4.86
N VAL A 46 5.28 -13.59 -3.77
CA VAL A 46 5.75 -14.42 -2.68
C VAL A 46 4.69 -14.39 -1.58
N ILE A 47 4.03 -15.52 -1.38
CA ILE A 47 3.01 -15.64 -0.34
C ILE A 47 3.41 -16.81 0.55
N ASN A 48 3.61 -16.54 1.84
CA ASN A 48 3.56 -17.59 2.85
C ASN A 48 2.17 -18.23 2.78
N GLY A 49 2.05 -19.52 2.50
CA GLY A 49 0.79 -20.13 2.05
C GLY A 49 0.43 -21.52 2.52
N GLY A 50 1.02 -22.02 3.59
CA GLY A 50 0.64 -23.30 4.20
C GLY A 50 0.58 -23.20 5.72
N GLU A 51 -0.24 -24.06 6.34
CA GLU A 51 -0.41 -24.15 7.80
C GLU A 51 0.92 -24.50 8.54
N ASP A 52 1.96 -24.94 7.80
CA ASP A 52 3.25 -25.43 8.32
C ASP A 52 4.51 -24.77 7.70
N LEU A 53 4.39 -23.67 6.94
CA LEU A 53 5.54 -23.11 6.20
C LEU A 53 5.79 -21.65 6.53
N ASP A 54 6.66 -21.39 7.49
CA ASP A 54 7.10 -20.04 7.82
C ASP A 54 8.10 -19.53 6.76
N LEU A 55 7.82 -18.39 6.13
CA LEU A 55 8.75 -17.68 5.25
C LEU A 55 9.49 -16.60 6.04
N TYR A 56 10.81 -16.68 6.11
CA TYR A 56 11.62 -15.71 6.84
C TYR A 56 12.09 -14.55 5.95
N LEU A 57 12.44 -13.43 6.61
CA LEU A 57 12.91 -12.22 5.94
C LEU A 57 14.13 -12.44 5.04
N TRP A 58 15.09 -13.25 5.50
CA TRP A 58 16.29 -13.58 4.74
C TRP A 58 15.96 -14.26 3.41
N ASP A 59 15.08 -15.25 3.44
CA ASP A 59 14.67 -16.02 2.26
C ASP A 59 13.96 -15.13 1.24
N ALA A 60 13.13 -14.20 1.71
CA ALA A 60 12.45 -13.23 0.87
C ALA A 60 13.45 -12.29 0.18
N LEU A 61 14.49 -11.84 0.88
CA LEU A 61 15.52 -10.98 0.29
C LEU A 61 16.42 -11.73 -0.68
N ASP A 62 16.75 -13.00 -0.41
CA ASP A 62 17.48 -13.85 -1.34
C ASP A 62 16.68 -14.12 -2.62
N ALA A 63 15.34 -14.27 -2.52
CA ALA A 63 14.44 -14.32 -3.66
C ALA A 63 14.64 -13.13 -4.60
N LEU A 64 14.63 -11.93 -4.01
CA LEU A 64 14.77 -10.68 -4.74
C LEU A 64 16.17 -10.53 -5.34
N ARG A 65 17.22 -10.97 -4.65
CA ARG A 65 18.59 -11.01 -5.20
C ARG A 65 18.71 -11.93 -6.41
N ALA A 66 18.07 -13.09 -6.35
CA ALA A 66 18.08 -14.07 -7.44
C ALA A 66 17.25 -13.66 -8.66
N ALA A 67 16.35 -12.68 -8.51
CA ALA A 67 15.43 -12.23 -9.56
C ALA A 67 15.65 -10.74 -9.97
N PRO A 68 16.82 -10.32 -10.47
CA PRO A 68 17.14 -8.91 -10.70
C PRO A 68 16.29 -8.21 -11.77
N ALA A 69 15.64 -8.98 -12.65
CA ALA A 69 14.73 -8.47 -13.68
C ALA A 69 13.28 -8.29 -13.19
N LEU A 70 13.05 -8.53 -11.89
CA LEU A 70 11.73 -8.49 -11.31
C LEU A 70 11.14 -7.07 -11.32
N VAL A 71 9.90 -6.96 -11.75
CA VAL A 71 9.13 -5.72 -11.90
C VAL A 71 8.03 -5.62 -10.85
N ASP A 72 7.37 -6.75 -10.57
CA ASP A 72 6.26 -6.84 -9.61
C ASP A 72 6.60 -7.79 -8.45
N CYS A 73 6.45 -7.33 -7.21
CA CYS A 73 6.65 -8.12 -6.01
C CYS A 73 5.53 -7.90 -4.98
N GLU A 74 5.08 -8.98 -4.36
CA GLU A 74 4.24 -8.95 -3.18
C GLU A 74 4.90 -9.80 -2.09
N LEU A 75 5.05 -9.23 -0.90
CA LEU A 75 5.60 -9.86 0.30
C LEU A 75 4.54 -9.78 1.40
N ASN A 76 4.00 -10.93 1.81
CA ASN A 76 3.04 -10.98 2.91
C ASN A 76 3.43 -12.04 3.94
N CYS A 77 3.12 -11.76 5.21
CA CYS A 77 3.25 -12.71 6.32
C CYS A 77 4.68 -13.29 6.43
N ILE A 78 5.65 -12.37 6.43
CA ILE A 78 7.07 -12.70 6.59
C ILE A 78 7.37 -12.81 8.09
N HIS A 79 8.06 -13.87 8.49
CA HIS A 79 8.50 -14.08 9.87
C HIS A 79 9.85 -13.46 10.14
N GLU A 80 10.02 -12.94 11.36
CA GLU A 80 11.32 -12.51 11.83
C GLU A 80 12.18 -13.76 12.05
N ASP A 81 13.45 -13.67 11.66
CA ASP A 81 14.43 -14.72 11.88
C ASP A 81 15.23 -14.35 13.14
N ASP A 82 15.54 -15.34 13.98
CA ASP A 82 16.42 -15.19 15.15
C ASP A 82 17.86 -14.81 14.75
N SER A 83 18.20 -14.89 13.46
CA SER A 83 19.52 -14.60 12.92
C SER A 83 19.74 -13.09 12.63
N THR A 84 21.02 -12.71 12.55
CA THR A 84 21.50 -11.34 12.31
C THR A 84 20.72 -10.55 11.26
N ASN A 85 20.61 -9.23 11.41
CA ASN A 85 19.99 -8.35 10.41
C ASN A 85 20.55 -8.60 8.99
N PRO A 86 19.70 -8.97 8.00
CA PRO A 86 20.16 -9.19 6.63
C PRO A 86 20.80 -7.93 6.03
N PRO A 87 21.77 -8.10 5.11
CA PRO A 87 22.37 -6.95 4.45
C PRO A 87 21.32 -6.22 3.59
N PRO A 88 21.33 -4.88 3.55
CA PRO A 88 20.44 -4.12 2.69
C PRO A 88 20.54 -4.54 1.22
N LEU A 89 19.44 -4.44 0.51
CA LEU A 89 19.28 -4.83 -0.89
C LEU A 89 18.87 -3.61 -1.73
N THR A 90 19.60 -3.39 -2.83
CA THR A 90 19.18 -2.47 -3.88
C THR A 90 18.61 -3.26 -5.06
N HIS A 91 17.38 -2.96 -5.47
CA HIS A 91 16.72 -3.65 -6.58
C HIS A 91 16.31 -2.66 -7.67
N PHE A 92 17.02 -2.69 -8.80
CA PHE A 92 16.92 -1.65 -9.85
C PHE A 92 15.75 -1.79 -10.80
N SER A 93 15.13 -2.97 -10.91
CA SER A 93 14.04 -3.22 -11.86
C SER A 93 12.66 -3.23 -11.23
N LEU A 94 12.57 -3.22 -9.89
CA LEU A 94 11.31 -3.43 -9.19
C LEU A 94 10.51 -2.13 -9.24
N ARG A 95 9.32 -2.22 -9.83
CA ARG A 95 8.43 -1.08 -10.07
C ARG A 95 7.21 -1.12 -9.16
N HIS A 96 6.67 -2.31 -8.89
CA HIS A 96 5.49 -2.48 -8.05
C HIS A 96 5.85 -3.34 -6.83
N LEU A 97 5.64 -2.79 -5.64
CA LEU A 97 5.81 -3.51 -4.37
C LEU A 97 4.52 -3.49 -3.57
N ARG A 98 4.09 -4.66 -3.12
CA ARG A 98 2.98 -4.83 -2.18
C ARG A 98 3.47 -5.48 -0.89
N LEU A 99 3.32 -4.78 0.22
CA LEU A 99 3.60 -5.26 1.57
C LEU A 99 2.27 -5.41 2.31
N GLY A 100 2.15 -6.43 3.16
CA GLY A 100 0.93 -6.60 3.90
C GLY A 100 0.81 -7.82 4.77
N ARG A 101 -0.28 -7.84 5.53
CA ARG A 101 -0.80 -9.04 6.18
C ARG A 101 -1.92 -9.64 5.34
N ARG A 102 -2.06 -10.96 5.42
CA ARG A 102 -3.20 -11.65 4.82
C ARG A 102 -4.49 -11.21 5.52
N PRO A 103 -5.54 -10.79 4.78
CA PRO A 103 -6.76 -10.23 5.36
C PRO A 103 -7.64 -11.26 6.12
N GLN A 104 -7.22 -12.52 6.23
CA GLN A 104 -8.04 -13.61 6.79
C GLN A 104 -7.19 -14.63 7.56
N LEU A 105 -6.15 -14.19 8.27
CA LEU A 105 -5.42 -15.11 9.16
C LEU A 105 -6.34 -15.50 10.32
N PRO A 106 -6.40 -16.79 10.68
CA PRO A 106 -7.03 -17.22 11.92
C PRO A 106 -6.46 -16.43 13.11
N GLU A 107 -7.28 -16.16 14.13
CA GLU A 107 -6.86 -15.38 15.31
C GLU A 107 -5.61 -15.97 16.01
N ALA A 108 -5.45 -17.29 15.95
CA ALA A 108 -4.26 -17.99 16.43
C ALA A 108 -2.97 -17.68 15.64
N GLU A 109 -3.08 -17.36 14.35
CA GLU A 109 -1.95 -16.95 13.51
C GLU A 109 -1.64 -15.45 13.64
N LEU A 110 -2.63 -14.63 13.99
CA LEU A 110 -2.42 -13.21 14.30
C LEU A 110 -1.51 -12.98 15.52
N GLN A 111 -1.34 -14.00 16.37
CA GLN A 111 -0.43 -13.97 17.51
C GLN A 111 1.03 -14.28 17.15
N ARG A 112 1.32 -14.70 15.91
CA ARG A 112 2.70 -14.92 15.47
C ARG A 112 3.42 -13.60 15.25
N GLU A 113 4.71 -13.55 15.56
CA GLU A 113 5.56 -12.41 15.28
C GLU A 113 5.87 -12.35 13.78
N PHE A 114 5.22 -11.41 13.09
CA PHE A 114 5.49 -11.08 11.69
C PHE A 114 6.35 -9.82 11.62
N VAL A 115 7.25 -9.81 10.64
CA VAL A 115 8.07 -8.65 10.29
C VAL A 115 7.16 -7.51 9.86
N THR A 116 7.43 -6.33 10.40
CA THR A 116 6.71 -5.10 10.06
C THR A 116 7.07 -4.61 8.67
N SER A 117 6.18 -3.86 8.04
CA SER A 117 6.50 -3.19 6.76
C SER A 117 7.70 -2.25 6.93
N GLU A 118 7.87 -1.66 8.12
CA GLU A 118 9.04 -0.87 8.49
C GLU A 118 10.35 -1.67 8.41
N GLN A 119 10.41 -2.83 9.05
CA GLN A 119 11.59 -3.70 9.03
C GLN A 119 11.96 -4.10 7.59
N ILE A 120 10.98 -4.41 6.75
CA ILE A 120 11.22 -4.73 5.33
C ILE A 120 11.77 -3.52 4.58
N LEU A 121 11.11 -2.36 4.69
CA LEU A 121 11.49 -1.16 3.94
C LEU A 121 12.86 -0.60 4.35
N LYS A 122 13.28 -0.75 5.61
CA LYS A 122 14.64 -0.43 6.07
C LYS A 122 15.74 -1.12 5.26
N LEU A 123 15.45 -2.32 4.79
CA LEU A 123 16.41 -3.17 4.08
C LEU A 123 16.37 -2.98 2.57
N LEU A 124 15.41 -2.23 2.03
CA LEU A 124 15.23 -2.07 0.59
C LEU A 124 15.66 -0.69 0.10
N THR A 125 16.24 -0.66 -1.10
CA THR A 125 16.50 0.55 -1.90
C THR A 125 15.96 0.30 -3.31
N LEU A 126 14.89 1.00 -3.69
CA LEU A 126 14.09 0.68 -4.87
C LEU A 126 13.99 1.88 -5.83
N PRO A 127 15.05 2.18 -6.60
CA PRO A 127 15.11 3.40 -7.42
C PRO A 127 14.18 3.41 -8.64
N ALA A 128 13.57 2.28 -9.00
CA ALA A 128 12.59 2.20 -10.09
C ALA A 128 11.14 2.08 -9.60
N LEU A 129 10.90 2.16 -8.28
CA LEU A 129 9.59 1.94 -7.71
C LEU A 129 8.61 3.01 -8.16
N ASP A 130 7.52 2.60 -8.82
CA ASP A 130 6.44 3.46 -9.26
C ASP A 130 5.16 3.27 -8.44
N THR A 131 4.98 2.11 -7.83
CA THR A 131 3.76 1.76 -7.10
C THR A 131 4.11 1.04 -5.81
N LEU A 132 3.63 1.59 -4.70
CA LEU A 132 3.79 1.02 -3.38
C LEU A 132 2.41 0.81 -2.76
N PHE A 133 2.14 -0.41 -2.35
CA PHE A 133 0.98 -0.77 -1.56
C PHE A 133 1.48 -1.29 -0.22
N ILE A 134 0.96 -0.75 0.88
CA ILE A 134 1.22 -1.26 2.23
C ILE A 134 -0.13 -1.46 2.90
N SER A 135 -0.45 -2.70 3.27
CA SER A 135 -1.53 -2.95 4.22
C SER A 135 -1.02 -3.12 5.64
N ASP A 136 -1.86 -2.67 6.58
CA ASP A 136 -1.54 -2.62 8.01
C ASP A 136 -0.27 -1.79 8.28
N LEU A 137 -0.33 -0.52 7.87
CA LEU A 137 0.79 0.41 7.96
C LEU A 137 1.29 0.52 9.40
N ASP A 138 2.47 -0.04 9.61
CA ASP A 138 3.19 -0.09 10.88
C ASP A 138 4.59 0.52 10.72
N ILE A 139 4.68 1.61 9.94
CA ILE A 139 5.90 2.37 9.69
C ILE A 139 5.79 3.78 10.24
N SER A 140 6.82 4.19 10.97
CA SER A 140 6.97 5.56 11.43
C SER A 140 7.28 6.51 10.27
N ASP A 141 6.84 7.77 10.37
CA ASP A 141 7.12 8.80 9.36
C ASP A 141 8.62 8.97 9.09
N THR A 142 9.46 8.86 10.13
CA THR A 142 10.93 8.95 10.02
C THR A 142 11.50 7.84 9.14
N GLU A 143 11.02 6.61 9.30
CA GLU A 143 11.52 5.47 8.55
C GLU A 143 10.98 5.46 7.13
N PHE A 144 9.73 5.85 6.93
CA PHE A 144 9.18 6.03 5.59
C PHE A 144 9.93 7.14 4.83
N THR A 145 10.19 8.27 5.50
CA THR A 145 11.02 9.36 4.96
C THR A 145 12.42 8.87 4.56
N SER A 146 13.04 8.06 5.42
CA SER A 146 14.36 7.48 5.17
C SER A 146 14.35 6.54 3.97
N PHE A 147 13.31 5.73 3.81
CA PHE A 147 13.12 4.86 2.65
C PHE A 147 12.96 5.66 1.35
N ILE A 148 12.07 6.67 1.33
CA ILE A 148 11.84 7.52 0.16
C ILE A 148 13.10 8.27 -0.23
N THR A 149 13.82 8.84 0.74
CA THR A 149 15.06 9.58 0.49
C THR A 149 16.18 8.68 -0.03
N ARG A 150 16.31 7.47 0.52
CA ARG A 150 17.33 6.49 0.08
C ARG A 150 17.02 5.95 -1.32
N SER A 151 15.76 5.66 -1.62
CA SER A 151 15.35 5.09 -2.90
C SER A 151 15.20 6.13 -4.00
N THR A 152 14.87 7.38 -3.66
CA THR A 152 14.46 8.44 -4.60
C THR A 152 13.50 7.92 -5.68
N PRO A 153 12.42 7.22 -5.30
CA PRO A 153 11.63 6.46 -6.26
C PRO A 153 10.81 7.41 -7.16
N PRO A 154 10.62 7.08 -8.46
CA PRO A 154 9.69 7.78 -9.34
C PRO A 154 8.22 7.41 -9.03
N LEU A 155 7.84 7.44 -7.75
CA LEU A 155 6.57 6.93 -7.24
C LEU A 155 5.39 7.70 -7.87
N GLN A 156 4.47 6.97 -8.49
CA GLN A 156 3.27 7.49 -9.14
C GLN A 156 2.00 7.10 -8.38
N SER A 157 1.99 5.91 -7.77
CA SER A 157 0.84 5.39 -7.03
C SER A 157 1.25 4.94 -5.64
N LEU A 158 0.49 5.37 -4.63
CA LEU A 158 0.67 4.99 -3.25
C LEU A 158 -0.64 4.56 -2.63
N HIS A 159 -0.67 3.38 -2.02
CA HIS A 159 -1.79 2.87 -1.26
C HIS A 159 -1.35 2.52 0.15
N LEU A 160 -1.96 3.16 1.14
CA LEU A 160 -1.69 2.92 2.56
C LEU A 160 -3.00 2.50 3.24
N SER A 161 -2.99 1.34 3.87
CA SER A 161 -4.09 0.87 4.71
C SER A 161 -3.63 0.80 6.16
N MET A 162 -4.28 1.56 7.05
CA MET A 162 -3.97 1.70 8.46
C MET A 162 -5.05 1.02 9.31
N HIS A 163 -4.70 -0.07 9.98
CA HIS A 163 -5.64 -0.82 10.83
C HIS A 163 -5.36 -0.69 12.33
N ARG A 164 -4.33 0.05 12.76
CA ARG A 164 -3.80 -0.03 14.13
C ARG A 164 -3.86 1.28 14.92
N GLU A 165 -4.18 1.18 16.22
CA GLU A 165 -4.21 2.22 17.28
C GLU A 165 -2.90 3.04 17.49
N PHE A 166 -1.92 2.95 16.59
CA PHE A 166 -0.50 3.30 16.84
C PHE A 166 -0.06 4.71 16.45
N LEU A 167 -0.96 5.57 15.95
CA LEU A 167 -0.65 6.99 15.85
C LEU A 167 -0.86 7.60 17.24
N GLU A 168 0.22 7.62 18.04
CA GLU A 168 0.34 8.50 19.19
C GLU A 168 -0.01 9.94 18.78
N GLU A 169 -0.48 10.75 19.73
CA GLU A 169 -1.17 12.06 19.62
C GLU A 169 -0.46 13.21 18.84
N GLY A 170 0.46 12.94 17.92
CA GLY A 170 1.05 13.90 17.02
C GLY A 170 0.42 13.82 15.63
N GLY A 171 -0.39 14.81 15.28
CA GLY A 171 -1.00 14.93 13.95
C GLY A 171 0.05 14.72 12.85
N SER A 172 -0.11 13.64 12.08
CA SER A 172 0.83 13.29 11.03
C SER A 172 0.49 14.09 9.77
N GLU A 173 1.33 15.07 9.43
CA GLU A 173 1.22 15.82 8.17
C GLU A 173 1.69 15.02 6.93
N PHE A 174 1.93 13.71 7.07
CA PHE A 174 2.62 12.86 6.08
C PHE A 174 3.77 13.61 5.37
N PRO A 175 4.77 14.13 6.12
CA PRO A 175 5.75 15.10 5.59
C PRO A 175 6.56 14.57 4.39
N TRP A 176 6.72 13.25 4.32
CA TRP A 176 7.38 12.56 3.22
C TRP A 176 6.64 12.65 1.89
N LEU A 177 5.36 13.04 1.85
CA LEU A 177 4.63 13.27 0.60
C LEU A 177 5.27 14.37 -0.26
N ARG A 178 5.91 15.36 0.38
CA ARG A 178 6.69 16.40 -0.33
C ARG A 178 7.90 15.84 -1.07
N LEU A 179 8.40 14.68 -0.65
CA LEU A 179 9.55 14.02 -1.26
C LEU A 179 9.19 13.17 -2.48
N VAL A 180 7.89 13.00 -2.76
CA VAL A 180 7.37 12.27 -3.94
C VAL A 180 6.56 13.19 -4.84
N PRO A 181 7.17 14.24 -5.43
CA PRO A 181 6.44 15.23 -6.23
C PRO A 181 5.79 14.64 -7.48
N GLY A 182 6.21 13.45 -7.92
CA GLY A 182 5.64 12.73 -9.07
C GLY A 182 4.36 11.94 -8.78
N LEU A 183 3.92 11.88 -7.51
CA LEU A 183 2.75 11.11 -7.09
C LEU A 183 1.48 11.63 -7.77
N ARG A 184 0.69 10.71 -8.35
CA ARG A 184 -0.55 11.00 -9.08
C ARG A 184 -1.77 10.35 -8.43
N ASP A 185 -1.58 9.16 -7.88
CA ASP A 185 -2.62 8.33 -7.31
C ASP A 185 -2.31 8.07 -5.85
N LEU A 186 -3.18 8.54 -4.96
CA LEU A 186 -3.07 8.30 -3.52
C LEU A 186 -4.34 7.62 -3.03
N THR A 187 -4.18 6.47 -2.40
CA THR A 187 -5.25 5.82 -1.65
C THR A 187 -4.87 5.71 -0.20
N LEU A 188 -5.74 6.19 0.67
CA LEU A 188 -5.60 6.10 2.10
C LEU A 188 -6.83 5.37 2.66
N ASP A 189 -6.59 4.24 3.31
CA ASP A 189 -7.61 3.39 3.91
C ASP A 189 -7.40 3.41 5.43
N PHE A 190 -8.15 4.26 6.11
CA PHE A 190 -8.07 4.47 7.55
C PHE A 190 -9.16 3.69 8.25
N GLY A 191 -8.83 3.10 9.40
CA GLY A 191 -9.84 2.67 10.37
C GLY A 191 -10.48 3.88 11.05
N HIS A 192 -10.28 4.00 12.36
CA HIS A 192 -10.90 5.04 13.20
C HIS A 192 -10.17 6.40 13.24
N PHE A 193 -9.15 6.60 12.39
CA PHE A 193 -8.22 7.72 12.49
C PHE A 193 -8.60 8.87 11.59
N PHE A 194 -9.47 9.74 12.08
CA PHE A 194 -10.03 10.82 11.28
C PHE A 194 -9.20 12.11 11.28
N ARG A 195 -8.54 12.47 12.40
CA ARG A 195 -7.83 13.75 12.54
C ARG A 195 -6.66 13.93 11.57
N ASP A 196 -5.87 12.88 11.36
CA ASP A 196 -4.72 12.95 10.44
C ASP A 196 -5.16 13.14 8.99
N VAL A 197 -6.32 12.57 8.63
CA VAL A 197 -6.93 12.76 7.30
C VAL A 197 -7.34 14.20 7.10
N LEU A 198 -8.02 14.80 8.09
CA LEU A 198 -8.37 16.21 8.00
C LEU A 198 -7.14 17.09 7.90
N HIS A 199 -6.14 16.87 8.74
CA HIS A 199 -4.92 17.67 8.69
C HIS A 199 -4.21 17.52 7.33
N PHE A 200 -4.17 16.30 6.79
CA PHE A 200 -3.65 16.05 5.44
C PHE A 200 -4.45 16.83 4.37
N LEU A 201 -5.79 16.81 4.46
CA LEU A 201 -6.66 17.50 3.53
C LEU A 201 -6.59 19.03 3.68
N GLU A 202 -6.42 19.55 4.91
CA GLU A 202 -6.18 20.96 5.22
C GLU A 202 -4.87 21.43 4.60
N THR A 203 -3.79 20.69 4.82
CA THR A 203 -2.48 20.96 4.20
C THR A 203 -2.60 20.89 2.68
N MET A 204 -3.38 19.94 2.15
CA MET A 204 -3.69 19.94 0.72
C MET A 204 -4.46 21.21 0.31
N GLY A 205 -5.57 21.58 0.94
CA GLY A 205 -6.33 22.77 0.55
C GLY A 205 -5.48 24.05 0.54
N THR A 206 -4.66 24.22 1.58
CA THR A 206 -3.92 25.47 1.83
C THR A 206 -2.59 25.61 1.10
N ASP A 207 -1.86 24.52 0.83
CA ASP A 207 -0.56 24.55 0.17
C ASP A 207 -0.62 23.91 -1.21
N SER A 208 -0.83 24.71 -2.26
CA SER A 208 -0.94 24.22 -3.65
C SER A 208 0.28 23.44 -4.14
N ASP A 209 1.45 23.66 -3.54
CA ASP A 209 2.71 22.99 -3.90
C ASP A 209 2.88 21.65 -3.16
N PHE A 210 2.02 21.36 -2.18
CA PHE A 210 1.95 20.05 -1.54
C PHE A 210 1.39 19.02 -2.54
N VAL A 211 2.25 18.08 -2.96
CA VAL A 211 2.00 17.03 -3.96
C VAL A 211 1.38 17.57 -5.27
N PRO A 212 2.14 18.35 -6.06
CA PRO A 212 1.58 19.17 -7.13
C PRO A 212 0.99 18.36 -8.30
N ASN A 213 1.44 17.11 -8.48
CA ASN A 213 0.99 16.23 -9.57
C ASN A 213 -0.15 15.28 -9.17
N LEU A 214 -0.68 15.41 -7.96
CA LEU A 214 -1.76 14.55 -7.47
C LEU A 214 -3.03 14.76 -8.30
N ARG A 215 -3.61 13.67 -8.79
CA ARG A 215 -4.79 13.69 -9.66
C ARG A 215 -5.94 12.89 -9.08
N ASN A 216 -5.62 11.76 -8.45
CA ASN A 216 -6.63 10.84 -7.94
C ASN A 216 -6.38 10.61 -6.46
N VAL A 217 -7.39 10.93 -5.65
CA VAL A 217 -7.37 10.70 -4.21
C VAL A 217 -8.54 9.80 -3.87
N THR A 218 -8.25 8.70 -3.19
CA THR A 218 -9.26 7.82 -2.60
C THR A 218 -9.04 7.77 -1.10
N ILE A 219 -10.06 8.12 -0.34
CA ILE A 219 -10.03 8.03 1.11
C ILE A 219 -11.14 7.08 1.54
N ARG A 220 -10.79 6.13 2.39
CA ARG A 220 -11.73 5.26 3.10
C ARG A 220 -11.48 5.49 4.57
N SER A 221 -12.52 5.81 5.32
CA SER A 221 -12.40 6.02 6.77
C SER A 221 -13.68 5.61 7.45
N TRP A 222 -13.56 5.02 8.63
CA TRP A 222 -14.72 4.63 9.43
C TRP A 222 -15.27 5.71 10.35
N ALA A 223 -14.65 6.88 10.32
CA ALA A 223 -14.87 7.92 11.31
C ALA A 223 -15.31 9.26 10.70
N PHE A 224 -15.72 9.31 9.42
CA PHE A 224 -16.31 10.54 8.85
C PHE A 224 -17.70 10.78 9.44
N ASN A 225 -17.92 11.97 9.99
CA ASN A 225 -19.26 12.49 10.25
C ASN A 225 -19.69 13.46 9.12
N GLU A 226 -20.84 14.11 9.28
CA GLU A 226 -21.41 15.03 8.30
C GLU A 226 -20.60 16.34 8.17
N ASP A 227 -20.26 16.99 9.29
CA ASP A 227 -19.45 18.22 9.34
C ASP A 227 -18.08 18.03 8.66
N ASP A 228 -17.53 16.82 8.80
CA ASP A 228 -16.27 16.42 8.18
C ASP A 228 -16.37 16.40 6.65
N PHE A 229 -17.50 15.98 6.11
CA PHE A 229 -17.72 15.88 4.68
C PHE A 229 -17.75 17.26 4.01
N GLU A 230 -18.38 18.24 4.64
CA GLU A 230 -18.39 19.64 4.19
C GLU A 230 -16.97 20.22 4.15
N THR A 231 -16.23 20.00 5.24
CA THR A 231 -14.83 20.40 5.39
C THR A 231 -13.96 19.82 4.26
N ILE A 232 -14.15 18.54 3.95
CA ILE A 232 -13.47 17.87 2.84
C ILE A 232 -13.83 18.51 1.50
N ILE A 233 -15.11 18.79 1.24
CA ILE A 233 -15.56 19.42 -0.01
C ILE A 233 -14.95 20.80 -0.19
N GLU A 234 -14.95 21.62 0.87
CA GLU A 234 -14.35 22.95 0.83
C GLU A 234 -12.87 22.87 0.45
N MET A 235 -12.12 21.93 1.05
CA MET A 235 -10.70 21.71 0.75
C MET A 235 -10.46 21.23 -0.68
N LEU A 236 -11.34 20.38 -1.22
CA LEU A 236 -11.25 19.92 -2.60
C LEU A 236 -11.52 21.02 -3.61
N SER A 237 -12.39 21.98 -3.27
CA SER A 237 -12.68 23.12 -4.13
C SER A 237 -11.44 23.99 -4.40
N GLN A 238 -10.47 23.96 -3.50
CA GLN A 238 -9.20 24.67 -3.61
C GLN A 238 -8.20 23.94 -4.53
N ARG A 239 -8.47 22.68 -4.89
CA ARG A 239 -7.57 21.80 -5.67
C ARG A 239 -8.10 21.47 -7.06
N THR A 240 -8.02 22.46 -7.94
CA THR A 240 -8.46 22.33 -9.35
C THR A 240 -7.67 21.31 -10.18
N GLN A 241 -6.48 20.86 -9.76
CA GLN A 241 -5.73 19.82 -10.48
C GLN A 241 -6.28 18.38 -10.26
N LEU A 242 -7.13 18.16 -9.26
CA LEU A 242 -7.69 16.86 -8.98
C LEU A 242 -8.67 16.45 -10.09
N GLN A 243 -8.48 15.23 -10.60
CA GLN A 243 -9.31 14.63 -11.64
C GLN A 243 -10.35 13.68 -11.03
N SER A 244 -9.98 12.95 -9.97
CA SER A 244 -10.91 12.09 -9.24
C SER A 244 -10.72 12.24 -7.74
N PHE A 245 -11.84 12.34 -7.05
CA PHE A 245 -11.90 12.24 -5.60
C PHE A 245 -12.94 11.20 -5.20
N ARG A 246 -12.55 10.27 -4.35
CA ARG A 246 -13.44 9.21 -3.86
C ARG A 246 -13.38 9.15 -2.35
N VAL A 247 -14.53 9.25 -1.71
CA VAL A 247 -14.68 9.01 -0.28
C VAL A 247 -15.66 7.88 -0.07
N PHE A 248 -15.22 6.91 0.73
CA PHE A 248 -16.05 5.78 1.13
C PHE A 248 -16.29 5.80 2.62
N HIS A 249 -17.56 5.70 2.99
CA HIS A 249 -18.03 5.59 4.37
C HIS A 249 -18.46 4.14 4.66
N PRO A 250 -18.12 3.54 5.82
CA PRO A 250 -18.48 2.16 6.11
C PRO A 250 -19.91 1.98 6.62
N HIS A 251 -20.61 3.04 7.04
CA HIS A 251 -21.96 2.89 7.57
C HIS A 251 -23.02 3.10 6.48
N ASP A 252 -23.92 2.11 6.40
CA ASP A 252 -25.33 2.25 6.02
C ASP A 252 -26.02 3.25 6.97
N ASP A 253 -25.64 4.52 6.94
CA ASP A 253 -26.57 5.56 7.41
C ASP A 253 -27.45 5.93 6.21
N PRO A 254 -28.65 5.33 6.06
CA PRO A 254 -29.55 5.63 4.96
C PRO A 254 -30.03 7.10 4.98
N ASP A 255 -29.82 7.80 6.09
CA ASP A 255 -30.23 9.18 6.30
C ASP A 255 -29.08 10.18 6.02
N PHE A 256 -27.89 9.71 5.61
CA PHE A 256 -26.82 10.61 5.17
C PHE A 256 -27.23 11.35 3.89
N THR A 257 -27.53 12.63 4.03
CA THR A 257 -27.75 13.56 2.92
C THR A 257 -26.90 14.80 3.15
N PRO A 258 -25.89 15.07 2.30
CA PRO A 258 -25.15 16.32 2.38
C PRO A 258 -26.11 17.51 2.28
N ASP A 259 -25.78 18.61 2.95
CA ASP A 259 -26.58 19.82 2.91
C ASP A 259 -26.61 20.47 1.51
N ASP A 260 -27.47 21.48 1.32
CA ASP A 260 -27.67 22.10 0.01
C ASP A 260 -26.40 22.83 -0.50
N ASP A 261 -25.57 23.36 0.40
CA ASP A 261 -24.35 24.12 0.06
C ASP A 261 -23.20 23.18 -0.36
N ALA A 262 -23.03 22.05 0.35
CA ALA A 262 -22.14 20.96 -0.03
C ALA A 262 -22.55 20.36 -1.38
N LEU A 263 -23.85 20.12 -1.59
CA LEU A 263 -24.37 19.65 -2.87
C LEU A 263 -24.13 20.64 -4.01
N ALA A 264 -24.28 21.95 -3.77
CA ALA A 264 -23.97 22.98 -4.76
C ALA A 264 -22.49 22.97 -5.14
N THR A 265 -21.60 22.86 -4.15
CA THR A 265 -20.15 22.81 -4.36
C THR A 265 -19.73 21.54 -5.13
N LEU A 266 -20.28 20.38 -4.77
CA LEU A 266 -20.07 19.12 -5.50
C LEU A 266 -20.49 19.23 -6.97
N ARG A 267 -21.65 19.84 -7.25
CA ARG A 267 -22.12 20.06 -8.63
C ARG A 267 -21.14 20.93 -9.40
N GLN A 268 -20.66 22.02 -8.81
CA GLN A 268 -19.68 22.90 -9.44
C GLN A 268 -18.37 22.15 -9.76
N LEU A 269 -17.89 21.29 -8.84
CA LEU A 269 -16.68 20.49 -9.08
C LEU A 269 -16.87 19.49 -10.22
N VAL A 270 -18.03 18.85 -10.30
CA VAL A 270 -18.39 17.93 -11.40
C VAL A 270 -18.52 18.67 -12.73
N GLU A 271 -19.13 19.87 -12.74
CA GLU A 271 -19.21 20.74 -13.93
C GLU A 271 -17.82 21.16 -14.43
N ASN A 272 -16.86 21.33 -13.52
CA ASN A 272 -15.45 21.58 -13.83
C ASN A 272 -14.69 20.31 -14.29
N GLY A 273 -15.35 19.17 -14.38
CA GLY A 273 -14.80 17.91 -14.91
C GLY A 273 -14.21 16.97 -13.86
N MET A 274 -14.34 17.27 -12.57
CA MET A 274 -13.89 16.37 -11.50
C MET A 274 -14.84 15.17 -11.35
N GLN A 275 -14.29 13.97 -11.30
CA GLN A 275 -15.06 12.76 -11.00
C GLN A 275 -15.13 12.55 -9.49
N ILE A 276 -16.30 12.82 -8.91
CA ILE A 276 -16.55 12.62 -7.49
C ILE A 276 -17.38 11.35 -7.29
N GLN A 277 -16.88 10.44 -6.46
CA GLN A 277 -17.63 9.28 -6.01
C GLN A 277 -17.74 9.29 -4.49
N VAL A 278 -18.96 9.42 -4.00
CA VAL A 278 -19.31 9.19 -2.60
C VAL A 278 -20.06 7.87 -2.56
N GLY A 279 -19.59 6.91 -1.78
CA GLY A 279 -20.17 5.57 -1.78
C GLY A 279 -20.08 4.87 -0.45
N LEU A 280 -20.97 3.89 -0.27
CA LEU A 280 -20.89 2.93 0.81
C LEU A 280 -19.80 1.91 0.50
N TRP A 281 -19.07 1.49 1.54
CA TRP A 281 -18.10 0.41 1.41
C TRP A 281 -18.83 -0.93 1.30
N SER A 282 -18.70 -1.62 0.16
CA SER A 282 -19.29 -2.95 -0.10
C SER A 282 -18.27 -4.06 0.03
#